data_AF-A0A926XI62-F1
#
_entry.id   AF-A0A926XI62-F1
#
_cell.length_a   1.000
_cell.length_b   1.000
_cell.length_c   1.000
_cell.angle_alpha   90.00
_cell.angle_beta   90.00
_cell.angle_gamma   90.00
#
_symmetry.space_group_name_H-M   'P 1'
#
loop_
_entity.id
_entity.type
_entity.pdbx_description
1 polymer ?
#
loop_
_entity_poly.entity_id
_entity_poly.type
_entity_poly.pdbx_seq_one_letter_code
_entity_poly.pdbx_strand_id
1 'polypeptide(L)'
;MGNLDVLKKLQIWKRSRYQSAAGFTMIELLVVIIIIGVLSAIAAPGWLAFTNRQRVNAVNDAALNALREAQREAKRTKLSYSVSFQTPAGQRPKVVVYPGTTAPASTDPQWRTLAENQDIKPGQVEVTPSANTFTFDYQGIVNQNPSQTLPYKVTTSLPNTTVKRCIKVTTLLGSIQTGKDAAECN
;
A
#
# COMPACT_ATOMS: atom_id res chain seq x y z
N MET A 1 -24.26 -57.48 -63.36
CA MET A 1 -24.81 -56.13 -63.55
C MET A 1 -25.23 -55.58 -62.19
N GLY A 2 -24.58 -54.49 -61.76
CA GLY A 2 -24.94 -53.61 -60.61
C GLY A 2 -24.89 -54.23 -59.22
N ASN A 3 -23.88 -54.07 -58.34
CA ASN A 3 -22.96 -52.96 -58.09
C ASN A 3 -23.68 -51.60 -58.08
N LEU A 4 -24.17 -51.16 -56.91
CA LEU A 4 -24.21 -49.75 -56.46
C LEU A 4 -25.01 -49.47 -55.17
N ASP A 5 -25.75 -50.41 -54.57
CA ASP A 5 -26.66 -50.05 -53.45
C ASP A 5 -26.03 -49.94 -52.05
N VAL A 6 -24.79 -50.41 -51.84
CA VAL A 6 -24.18 -50.39 -50.50
C VAL A 6 -23.42 -49.08 -50.20
N LEU A 7 -23.17 -48.24 -51.21
CA LEU A 7 -22.40 -46.99 -51.04
C LEU A 7 -23.24 -45.77 -50.66
N LYS A 8 -24.56 -45.89 -50.47
CA LYS A 8 -25.46 -44.77 -50.13
C LYS A 8 -25.76 -44.59 -48.63
N LYS A 9 -25.05 -45.27 -47.72
CA LYS A 9 -25.20 -45.06 -46.26
C LYS A 9 -24.07 -44.29 -45.58
N LEU A 10 -23.15 -43.70 -46.34
CA LEU A 10 -22.02 -42.94 -45.79
C LEU A 10 -21.87 -41.53 -46.39
N GLN A 11 -22.98 -40.85 -46.70
CA GLN A 11 -22.93 -39.39 -46.89
C GLN A 11 -23.77 -38.65 -45.86
N ILE A 12 -23.06 -38.29 -44.79
CA ILE A 12 -22.90 -36.89 -44.35
C ILE A 12 -24.22 -36.16 -44.11
N TRP A 13 -24.64 -36.16 -42.85
CA TRP A 13 -25.35 -35.02 -42.28
C TRP A 13 -24.62 -34.52 -41.05
N LYS A 14 -23.34 -34.13 -41.23
CA LYS A 14 -22.75 -33.10 -40.36
C LYS A 14 -23.39 -31.78 -40.79
N ARG A 15 -24.63 -31.53 -40.33
CA ARG A 15 -25.22 -30.19 -40.34
C ARG A 15 -24.32 -29.35 -39.44
N SER A 16 -23.28 -28.75 -40.02
CA SER A 16 -22.58 -27.66 -39.39
C SER A 16 -23.64 -26.60 -39.15
N ARG A 17 -24.11 -26.49 -37.91
CA ARG A 17 -24.79 -25.28 -37.48
C ARG A 17 -23.70 -24.21 -37.56
N TYR A 18 -23.65 -23.51 -38.69
CA TYR A 18 -23.09 -22.17 -38.72
C TYR A 18 -23.91 -21.39 -37.69
N GLN A 19 -23.45 -21.41 -36.44
CA GLN A 19 -23.79 -20.37 -35.51
C GLN A 19 -23.26 -19.11 -36.18
N SER A 20 -24.16 -18.33 -36.78
CA SER A 20 -23.82 -16.98 -37.21
C SER A 20 -23.23 -16.29 -36.01
N ALA A 21 -21.91 -16.16 -36.00
CA ALA A 21 -21.22 -15.29 -35.06
C ALA A 21 -21.67 -13.88 -35.43
N ALA A 22 -22.69 -13.39 -34.72
CA ALA A 22 -23.10 -12.00 -34.82
C ALA A 22 -21.89 -11.16 -34.40
N GLY A 23 -21.26 -10.48 -35.36
CA GLY A 23 -20.18 -9.54 -35.11
C GLY A 23 -20.74 -8.21 -34.62
N PHE A 24 -19.93 -7.45 -33.89
CA PHE A 24 -20.25 -6.07 -33.53
C PHE A 24 -20.31 -5.21 -34.80
N THR A 25 -21.32 -4.35 -34.87
CA THR A 25 -21.45 -3.33 -35.91
C THR A 25 -20.49 -2.17 -35.65
N MET A 26 -20.10 -1.46 -36.72
CA MET A 26 -19.26 -0.26 -36.60
C MET A 26 -19.91 0.83 -35.74
N ILE A 27 -21.25 0.95 -35.81
CA ILE A 27 -21.99 1.94 -35.03
C ILE A 27 -22.03 1.59 -33.54
N GLU A 28 -22.14 0.31 -33.17
CA GLU A 28 -22.06 -0.11 -31.77
C GLU A 28 -20.70 0.24 -31.16
N LEU A 29 -19.61 0.00 -31.89
CA LEU A 29 -18.27 0.36 -31.43
C LEU A 29 -18.10 1.88 -31.30
N LEU A 30 -18.68 2.65 -32.22
CA LEU A 30 -18.67 4.12 -32.16
C LEU A 30 -19.39 4.62 -30.90
N VAL A 31 -20.60 4.11 -30.62
CA VAL A 31 -21.37 4.47 -29.43
C VAL A 31 -20.61 4.10 -28.15
N VAL A 32 -19.98 2.93 -28.09
CA VAL A 32 -19.16 2.49 -26.94
C VAL A 32 -17.99 3.43 -26.69
N ILE A 33 -17.26 3.85 -27.73
CA ILE A 33 -16.14 4.80 -27.59
C ILE A 33 -16.64 6.16 -27.08
N ILE A 34 -17.77 6.65 -27.58
CA ILE A 34 -18.38 7.90 -27.09
C ILE A 34 -18.69 7.79 -25.60
N ILE A 35 -19.34 6.69 -25.17
CA ILE A 35 -19.69 6.48 -23.77
C ILE A 35 -18.42 6.42 -22.90
N ILE A 36 -17.40 5.66 -23.29
CA ILE A 36 -16.12 5.58 -22.56
C ILE A 36 -15.44 6.95 -22.50
N GLY A 37 -15.50 7.73 -23.58
CA GLY A 37 -14.94 9.09 -23.65
C GLY A 37 -15.57 10.03 -22.62
N VAL A 38 -16.91 10.06 -22.55
CA VAL A 38 -17.62 10.89 -21.57
C VAL A 38 -17.32 10.44 -20.13
N LEU A 39 -17.34 9.14 -19.86
CA LEU A 39 -17.04 8.61 -18.51
C LEU A 39 -15.59 8.90 -18.09
N SER A 40 -14.63 8.75 -19.01
CA SER A 40 -13.21 9.00 -18.74
C SER A 40 -12.94 10.47 -18.41
N ALA A 41 -13.62 11.40 -19.07
CA ALA A 41 -13.48 12.84 -18.80
C ALA A 41 -13.86 13.21 -17.36
N ILE A 42 -14.85 12.51 -16.78
CA ILE A 42 -15.29 12.72 -15.39
C ILE A 42 -14.34 12.04 -14.40
N ALA A 43 -13.90 10.82 -14.70
CA ALA A 43 -13.11 10.01 -13.77
C ALA A 43 -11.63 10.41 -13.68
N ALA A 44 -11.03 10.86 -14.79
CA ALA A 44 -9.60 11.15 -14.91
C ALA A 44 -9.04 12.13 -13.84
N PRO A 45 -9.65 13.31 -13.56
CA PRO A 45 -9.06 14.26 -12.61
C PRO A 45 -8.98 13.71 -11.17
N GLY A 46 -9.90 12.83 -10.77
CA GLY A 46 -9.92 12.23 -9.43
C GLY A 46 -8.89 11.12 -9.22
N TRP A 47 -8.40 10.52 -10.31
CA TRP A 47 -7.54 9.33 -10.24
C TRP A 47 -6.17 9.60 -9.60
N LEU A 48 -5.54 10.73 -9.93
CA LEU A 48 -4.25 11.13 -9.35
C LEU A 48 -4.36 11.37 -7.83
N ALA A 49 -5.42 12.04 -7.39
CA ALA A 49 -5.65 12.27 -5.96
C ALA A 49 -5.93 10.95 -5.22
N PHE A 50 -6.70 10.04 -5.84
CA PHE A 50 -6.97 8.71 -5.30
C PHE A 50 -5.68 7.89 -5.14
N THR A 51 -4.89 7.75 -6.20
CA THR A 51 -3.62 6.99 -6.19
C THR A 51 -2.62 7.56 -5.19
N ASN A 52 -2.51 8.88 -5.07
CA ASN A 52 -1.67 9.54 -4.07
C ASN A 52 -2.10 9.18 -2.64
N ARG A 53 -3.41 9.18 -2.35
CA ARG A 53 -3.94 8.76 -1.04
C ARG A 53 -3.65 7.29 -0.74
N GLN A 54 -3.78 6.41 -1.75
CA GLN A 54 -3.45 4.98 -1.59
C GLN A 54 -1.99 4.77 -1.23
N ARG A 55 -1.06 5.50 -1.86
CA ARG A 55 0.38 5.44 -1.54
C ARG A 55 0.69 5.85 -0.10
N VAL A 56 0.11 6.96 0.38
CA VAL A 56 0.31 7.39 1.78
C VAL A 56 -0.26 6.36 2.74
N ASN A 57 -1.48 5.88 2.47
CA ASN A 57 -2.12 4.90 3.33
C ASN A 57 -1.26 3.62 3.42
N ALA A 58 -0.75 3.11 2.30
CA ALA A 58 0.06 1.91 2.32
C ALA A 58 1.36 2.06 3.14
N VAL A 59 2.04 3.20 3.02
CA VAL A 59 3.25 3.48 3.82
C VAL A 59 2.89 3.67 5.30
N ASN A 60 1.77 4.34 5.59
CA ASN A 60 1.30 4.54 6.95
C ASN A 60 0.91 3.20 7.61
N ASP A 61 0.19 2.33 6.90
CA ASP A 61 -0.19 0.99 7.37
C ASP A 61 1.05 0.13 7.62
N ALA A 62 2.06 0.20 6.74
CA ALA A 62 3.33 -0.49 6.95
C ALA A 62 4.07 0.03 8.21
N ALA A 63 4.08 1.35 8.44
CA ALA A 63 4.67 1.95 9.63
C ALA A 63 3.91 1.58 10.91
N LEU A 64 2.57 1.57 10.85
CA LEU A 64 1.71 1.14 11.95
C LEU A 64 1.96 -0.33 12.31
N ASN A 65 2.10 -1.19 11.29
CA ASN A 65 2.41 -2.59 11.48
C ASN A 65 3.77 -2.79 12.16
N ALA A 66 4.79 -2.02 11.79
CA ALA A 66 6.10 -2.07 12.43
C ALA A 66 6.04 -1.62 13.91
N LEU A 67 5.30 -0.55 14.24
CA LEU A 67 5.10 -0.12 15.62
C LEU A 67 4.39 -1.20 16.46
N ARG A 68 3.33 -1.78 15.90
CA ARG A 68 2.61 -2.89 16.56
C ARG A 68 3.47 -4.14 16.68
N GLU A 69 4.34 -4.40 15.71
CA GLU A 69 5.30 -5.51 15.74
C GLU A 69 6.27 -5.33 16.91
N ALA A 70 6.93 -4.18 17.05
CA ALA A 70 7.80 -3.91 18.18
C ALA A 70 7.07 -4.03 19.53
N GLN A 71 5.86 -3.49 19.64
CA GLN A 71 5.09 -3.59 20.87
C GLN A 71 4.74 -5.06 21.21
N ARG A 72 4.38 -5.88 20.21
CA ARG A 72 4.12 -7.31 20.41
C ARG A 72 5.38 -8.07 20.80
N GLU A 73 6.50 -7.78 20.14
CA GLU A 73 7.80 -8.40 20.41
C GLU A 73 8.31 -8.06 21.81
N ALA A 74 8.16 -6.80 22.24
CA ALA A 74 8.52 -6.38 23.59
C ALA A 74 7.75 -7.16 24.67
N LYS A 75 6.43 -7.25 24.50
CA LYS A 75 5.56 -8.02 25.41
C LYS A 75 5.87 -9.52 25.39
N ARG A 76 6.15 -10.09 24.21
CA ARG A 76 6.41 -11.53 24.04
C ARG A 76 7.74 -11.95 24.67
N THR A 77 8.79 -11.17 24.43
CA THR A 77 10.16 -11.50 24.85
C THR A 77 10.51 -10.99 26.25
N LYS A 78 9.67 -10.11 26.81
CA LYS A 78 9.93 -9.35 28.04
C LYS A 78 11.18 -8.48 27.97
N LEU A 79 11.58 -8.07 26.77
CA LEU A 79 12.68 -7.14 26.51
C LEU A 79 12.15 -5.87 25.87
N SER A 80 12.92 -4.78 25.92
CA SER A 80 12.57 -3.57 25.18
C SER A 80 12.80 -3.79 23.69
N TYR A 81 11.86 -3.35 22.85
CA TYR A 81 11.99 -3.33 21.40
C TYR A 81 11.77 -1.93 20.86
N SER A 82 12.59 -1.58 19.88
CA SER A 82 12.58 -0.26 19.25
C SER A 82 12.19 -0.33 17.78
N VAL A 83 11.55 0.73 17.32
CA VAL A 83 11.30 1.02 15.90
C VAL A 83 12.00 2.29 15.52
N SER A 84 12.75 2.26 14.43
CA SER A 84 13.31 3.46 13.81
C SER A 84 12.83 3.57 12.37
N PHE A 85 12.57 4.81 11.97
CA PHE A 85 12.23 5.16 10.61
C PHE A 85 13.33 6.01 10.01
N GLN A 86 13.64 5.77 8.74
CA GLN A 86 14.52 6.64 7.98
C GLN A 86 13.94 6.93 6.61
N THR A 87 14.09 8.17 6.17
CA THR A 87 13.75 8.58 4.80
C THR A 87 14.98 9.27 4.22
N PRO A 88 15.97 8.52 3.71
CA PRO A 88 17.12 9.13 3.05
C PRO A 88 16.66 9.94 1.83
N ALA A 89 17.35 11.05 1.55
CA ALA A 89 17.02 11.90 0.41
C ALA A 89 17.02 11.09 -0.90
N GLY A 90 15.95 11.20 -1.68
CA GLY A 90 15.81 10.49 -2.95
C GLY A 90 15.65 8.98 -2.82
N GLN A 91 15.37 8.43 -1.63
CA GLN A 91 15.07 7.01 -1.42
C GLN A 91 13.63 6.81 -0.92
N ARG A 92 13.19 5.55 -0.94
CA ARG A 92 11.93 5.15 -0.29
C ARG A 92 12.12 5.12 1.23
N PRO A 93 11.09 5.44 2.02
CA PRO A 93 11.18 5.38 3.47
C PRO A 93 11.38 3.93 3.91
N LYS A 94 12.23 3.72 4.90
CA LYS A 94 12.61 2.42 5.47
C LYS A 94 12.27 2.37 6.95
N VAL A 95 12.06 1.17 7.44
CA VAL A 95 11.79 0.88 8.85
C VAL A 95 12.64 -0.30 9.31
N VAL A 96 13.04 -0.26 10.57
CA VAL A 96 13.69 -1.39 11.25
C VAL A 96 13.05 -1.58 12.62
N VAL A 97 12.87 -2.85 13.00
CA VAL A 97 12.38 -3.28 14.32
C VAL A 97 13.47 -4.13 14.94
N TYR A 98 13.93 -3.79 16.14
CA TYR A 98 15.10 -4.42 16.76
C TYR A 98 15.01 -4.40 18.29
N PRO A 99 15.69 -5.32 19.01
CA PRO A 99 15.74 -5.32 20.47
C PRO A 99 16.70 -4.26 21.02
N GLY A 100 16.38 -3.72 22.21
CA GLY A 100 17.17 -2.68 22.87
C GLY A 100 16.82 -1.27 22.38
N THR A 101 17.70 -0.29 22.63
CA THR A 101 17.44 1.14 22.34
C THR A 101 18.33 1.73 21.25
N THR A 102 19.41 1.04 20.88
CA THR A 102 20.42 1.55 19.94
C THR A 102 20.05 1.15 18.52
N ALA A 103 19.74 2.14 17.67
CA ALA A 103 19.40 1.89 16.27
C ALA A 103 20.58 1.24 15.52
N PRO A 104 20.33 0.21 14.69
CA PRO A 104 21.30 -0.29 13.74
C PRO A 104 21.80 0.83 12.81
N ALA A 105 23.01 0.68 12.28
CA ALA A 105 23.54 1.61 11.29
C ALA A 105 22.56 1.75 10.10
N SER A 106 22.45 2.93 9.49
CA SER A 106 21.49 3.20 8.40
C SER A 106 21.68 2.30 7.17
N THR A 107 22.87 1.70 7.03
CA THR A 107 23.28 0.79 5.96
C THR A 107 23.06 -0.70 6.30
N ASP A 108 22.56 -1.01 7.50
CA ASP A 108 22.36 -2.38 7.94
C ASP A 108 21.31 -3.12 7.07
N PRO A 109 21.55 -4.39 6.67
CA PRO A 109 20.58 -5.17 5.89
C PRO A 109 19.23 -5.41 6.61
N GLN A 110 19.14 -5.21 7.92
CA GLN A 110 17.88 -5.32 8.67
C GLN A 110 16.85 -4.24 8.31
N TRP A 111 17.26 -3.13 7.68
CA TRP A 111 16.36 -2.10 7.23
C TRP A 111 15.48 -2.57 6.07
N ARG A 112 14.17 -2.55 6.29
CA ARG A 112 13.17 -2.96 5.30
C ARG A 112 12.51 -1.73 4.69
N THR A 113 12.22 -1.79 3.39
CA THR A 113 11.50 -0.71 2.70
C THR A 113 10.04 -0.71 3.11
N LEU A 114 9.49 0.44 3.49
CA LEU A 114 8.07 0.56 3.81
C LEU A 114 7.22 0.39 2.54
N ALA A 115 6.15 -0.40 2.69
CA ALA A 115 5.23 -0.75 1.60
C ALA A 115 5.96 -1.30 0.36
N GLU A 116 6.93 -2.20 0.56
CA GLU A 116 7.79 -2.75 -0.50
C GLU A 116 7.01 -3.23 -1.73
N ASN A 117 5.89 -3.93 -1.51
CA ASN A 117 5.00 -4.48 -2.54
C ASN A 117 4.12 -3.45 -3.29
N GLN A 118 4.33 -2.15 -3.05
CA GLN A 118 3.58 -1.08 -3.69
C GLN A 118 4.46 -0.30 -4.67
N ASP A 119 3.88 0.11 -5.80
CA ASP A 119 4.51 0.94 -6.82
C ASP A 119 4.67 2.41 -6.35
N ILE A 120 5.58 2.60 -5.40
CA ILE A 120 5.95 3.90 -4.83
C ILE A 120 7.37 4.24 -5.31
N LYS A 121 7.49 5.30 -6.09
CA LYS A 121 8.80 5.78 -6.56
C LYS A 121 9.54 6.50 -5.43
N PRO A 122 10.88 6.50 -5.43
CA PRO A 122 11.66 7.27 -4.47
C PRO A 122 11.26 8.75 -4.46
N GLY A 123 11.22 9.37 -3.29
CA GLY A 123 10.80 10.77 -3.12
C GLY A 123 9.31 11.05 -3.27
N GLN A 124 8.45 10.03 -3.48
CA GLN A 124 7.00 10.24 -3.50
C GLN A 124 6.37 10.29 -2.11
N VAL A 125 6.92 9.58 -1.14
CA VAL A 125 6.36 9.52 0.22
C VAL A 125 7.48 9.65 1.22
N GLU A 126 7.26 10.47 2.24
CA GLU A 126 8.20 10.71 3.32
C GLU A 126 7.57 10.34 4.66
N VAL A 127 8.40 9.83 5.57
CA VAL A 127 8.03 9.58 6.96
C VAL A 127 8.83 10.51 7.86
N THR A 128 8.12 11.28 8.68
CA THR A 128 8.67 12.23 9.65
C THR A 128 8.19 11.84 11.04
N PRO A 129 9.05 11.77 12.06
CA PRO A 129 10.50 12.01 12.03
C PRO A 129 11.26 10.87 11.32
N SER A 130 12.30 11.23 10.56
CA SER A 130 13.16 10.31 9.79
C SER A 130 14.43 9.88 10.53
N ALA A 131 14.54 10.21 11.83
CA ALA A 131 15.71 9.90 12.65
C ALA A 131 15.36 9.64 14.13
N ASN A 132 14.10 9.31 14.43
CA ASN A 132 13.68 9.02 15.80
C ASN A 132 13.42 7.53 16.00
N THR A 133 13.73 7.09 17.22
CA THR A 133 13.50 5.75 17.71
C THR A 133 12.35 5.76 18.70
N PHE A 134 11.40 4.85 18.53
CA PHE A 134 10.30 4.59 19.45
C PHE A 134 10.58 3.29 20.18
N THR A 135 10.79 3.34 21.49
CA THR A 135 11.13 2.17 22.31
C THR A 135 9.93 1.75 23.13
N PHE A 136 9.46 0.52 22.93
CA PHE A 136 8.45 -0.12 23.75
C PHE A 136 9.13 -1.03 24.79
N ASP A 137 8.75 -0.94 26.05
CA ASP A 137 9.14 -1.93 27.05
C ASP A 137 8.21 -3.16 27.08
N TYR A 138 8.53 -4.11 27.97
CA TYR A 138 7.76 -5.35 28.13
C TYR A 138 6.31 -5.14 28.60
N GLN A 139 5.98 -3.98 29.15
CA GLN A 139 4.61 -3.61 29.52
C GLN A 139 3.87 -2.97 28.33
N GLY A 140 4.57 -2.70 27.24
CA GLY A 140 4.06 -2.00 26.06
C GLY A 140 4.05 -0.49 26.22
N ILE A 141 4.74 0.03 27.24
CA ILE A 141 4.89 1.45 27.51
C ILE A 141 5.99 2.00 26.60
N VAL A 142 5.77 3.20 26.06
CA VAL A 142 6.79 3.87 25.25
C VAL A 142 7.72 4.68 26.15
N ASN A 143 8.99 4.27 26.20
CA ASN A 143 10.04 4.96 26.94
C ASN A 143 10.73 5.98 26.02
N GLN A 144 10.87 7.20 26.53
CA GLN A 144 11.11 8.39 25.73
C GLN A 144 12.50 8.41 25.06
N ASN A 145 12.54 9.02 23.87
CA ASN A 145 13.67 9.86 23.49
C ASN A 145 13.40 11.27 24.06
N PRO A 146 14.29 11.89 24.86
CA PRO A 146 14.03 13.15 25.59
C PRO A 146 13.59 14.34 24.73
N SER A 147 13.72 14.26 23.41
CA SER A 147 13.37 15.31 22.46
C SER A 147 11.91 15.30 21.98
N GLN A 148 11.03 14.41 22.45
CA GLN A 148 9.62 14.36 22.04
C GLN A 148 8.65 14.30 23.23
N THR A 149 7.69 15.23 23.26
CA THR A 149 6.54 15.25 24.17
C THR A 149 5.38 14.43 23.59
N LEU A 150 4.62 13.75 24.46
CA LEU A 150 3.39 13.05 24.06
C LEU A 150 2.38 14.04 23.45
N PRO A 151 1.60 13.64 22.43
CA PRO A 151 1.63 12.34 21.76
C PRO A 151 2.82 12.21 20.79
N TYR A 152 3.47 11.06 20.79
CA TYR A 152 4.51 10.74 19.80
C TYR A 152 3.88 10.60 18.42
N LYS A 153 4.40 11.32 17.40
CA LYS A 153 3.82 11.33 16.05
C LYS A 153 4.79 10.75 15.02
N VAL A 154 4.28 9.87 14.18
CA VAL A 154 4.90 9.42 12.93
C VAL A 154 3.98 9.83 11.79
N THR A 155 4.39 10.83 11.02
CA THR A 155 3.62 11.39 9.91
C THR A 155 4.16 10.88 8.59
N THR A 156 3.28 10.32 7.79
CA THR A 156 3.51 9.94 6.40
C THR A 156 2.90 11.00 5.49
N SER A 157 3.67 11.54 4.55
CA SER A 157 3.19 12.61 3.67
C SER A 157 3.76 12.52 2.25
N LEU A 158 3.03 13.07 1.29
CA LEU A 158 3.56 13.35 -0.06
C LEU A 158 4.21 14.74 -0.07
N PRO A 159 5.42 14.89 -0.61
CA PRO A 159 6.00 16.20 -0.86
C PRO A 159 5.08 17.07 -1.71
N ASN A 160 4.99 18.35 -1.39
CA ASN A 160 4.20 19.35 -2.13
C ASN A 160 2.69 19.08 -2.20
N THR A 161 2.14 18.27 -1.29
CA THR A 161 0.68 18.05 -1.19
C THR A 161 0.17 18.24 0.24
N THR A 162 -1.15 18.36 0.38
CA THR A 162 -1.83 18.39 1.68
C THR A 162 -2.16 16.99 2.22
N VAL A 163 -1.89 15.93 1.44
CA VAL A 163 -2.24 14.55 1.83
C VAL A 163 -1.24 14.06 2.88
N LYS A 164 -1.73 13.92 4.10
CA LYS A 164 -0.97 13.45 5.26
C LYS A 164 -1.73 12.37 6.01
N ARG A 165 -1.00 11.40 6.55
CA ARG A 165 -1.48 10.42 7.53
C ARG A 165 -0.52 10.41 8.68
N CYS A 166 -0.99 10.12 9.88
CA CYS A 166 -0.14 10.08 11.05
C CYS A 166 -0.54 8.94 11.96
N ILE A 167 0.45 8.45 12.68
CA ILE A 167 0.28 7.51 13.77
C ILE A 167 0.68 8.26 15.03
N LYS A 168 -0.23 8.30 16.01
CA LYS A 168 -0.02 8.92 17.30
C LYS A 168 0.08 7.84 18.36
N VAL A 169 1.13 7.90 19.17
CA VAL A 169 1.16 7.18 20.45
C VAL A 169 0.80 8.17 21.54
N THR A 170 -0.43 8.09 22.04
CA THR A 170 -1.06 9.16 22.85
C THR A 170 -0.86 9.01 24.34
N THR A 171 -0.57 7.80 24.82
CA THR A 171 -0.47 7.49 26.25
C THR A 171 0.83 6.78 26.55
N LEU A 172 1.32 6.92 27.79
CA LEU A 172 2.41 6.08 28.30
C LEU A 172 2.09 4.59 28.17
N LEU A 173 0.82 4.18 28.26
CA LEU A 173 0.37 2.79 28.04
C LEU A 173 0.47 2.29 26.59
N GLY A 174 1.03 3.09 25.67
CA GLY A 174 1.27 2.68 24.29
C GLY A 174 0.01 2.57 23.44
N SER A 175 -1.03 3.36 23.70
CA SER A 175 -2.20 3.45 22.82
C SER A 175 -1.80 4.06 21.48
N ILE A 176 -2.03 3.33 20.40
CA ILE A 176 -1.68 3.73 19.03
C ILE A 176 -2.96 4.13 18.29
N GLN A 177 -3.02 5.37 17.82
CA GLN A 177 -4.14 5.92 17.03
C GLN A 177 -3.64 6.38 15.65
N THR A 178 -4.48 6.24 14.63
CA THR A 178 -4.21 6.78 13.29
C THR A 178 -5.00 8.05 13.08
N GLY A 179 -4.39 9.06 12.46
CA GLY A 179 -5.02 10.31 12.07
C GLY A 179 -4.81 10.63 10.59
N LYS A 180 -5.65 11.53 10.08
CA LYS A 180 -5.73 11.96 8.69
C LYS A 180 -5.63 13.48 8.58
N ASP A 181 -4.94 13.91 7.53
CA ASP A 181 -4.85 15.31 7.11
C ASP A 181 -4.12 16.20 8.14
N ALA A 182 -3.92 17.48 7.82
CA ALA A 182 -3.11 18.36 8.65
C ALA A 182 -3.73 18.62 10.04
N ALA A 183 -5.06 18.68 10.14
CA ALA A 183 -5.74 18.98 11.39
C ALA A 183 -5.55 17.87 12.44
N GLU A 184 -5.61 16.60 12.01
CA GLU A 184 -5.35 15.49 12.92
C GLU A 184 -3.86 15.21 13.07
N CYS A 185 -2.99 15.58 12.14
CA CYS A 185 -1.56 15.27 12.22
C CYS A 185 -0.68 16.35 12.83
N ASN A 186 -1.16 17.59 12.91
CA ASN A 186 -0.52 18.67 13.67
C ASN A 186 -0.77 18.54 15.17
#